data_AF-A0A418Q7U9-F1
#
_entry.id   AF-A0A418Q7U9-F1
#
_cell.length_a   1.000
_cell.length_b   1.000
_cell.length_c   1.000
_cell.angle_alpha   90.00
_cell.angle_beta   90.00
_cell.angle_gamma   90.00
#
_symmetry.space_group_name_H-M   'P 1'
#
loop_
_entity.id
_entity.type
_entity.pdbx_description
1 polymer ?
#
loop_
_entity_poly.entity_id
_entity_poly.type
_entity_poly.pdbx_seq_one_letter_code
_entity_poly.pdbx_strand_id
1 'polypeptide(L)'
;MPWKKDSTEGDQSASTCNAAAEHYADDRTVDATQVTNENDASDHADSDHASKAFTPKKGRPTPKRNEVERQHGVRRTAYDAPTTPGEARKRRKELKASMSKAEYKAMKQRERDEKARERRKVNERMMAGEEAYLMDRDKGREKRFVRDWVDAHRYLMNLFLPMTLAVIVVMIFGMSNPNLANLASLVVMAIFLIMVVEGIVLGRRINREVNERFPDNTYGKFGLGFYAFTRATMIRRLRTPAPQKNVGDKV
;
A
#
# COMPACT_ATOMS: atom_id res chain seq x y z
N MET A 1 21.68 22.29 -16.69
CA MET A 1 21.08 21.55 -17.83
C MET A 1 19.57 21.75 -17.79
N PRO A 2 18.97 22.60 -18.63
CA PRO A 2 17.53 22.80 -18.64
C PRO A 2 16.86 21.94 -19.73
N TRP A 3 15.86 21.17 -19.33
CA TRP A 3 14.99 20.39 -20.21
C TRP A 3 13.98 21.30 -20.92
N LYS A 4 13.94 21.26 -22.26
CA LYS A 4 12.97 21.96 -23.11
C LYS A 4 11.63 21.19 -23.13
N LYS A 5 10.53 21.94 -23.05
CA LYS A 5 9.19 21.54 -23.46
C LYS A 5 9.01 21.95 -24.91
N ASP A 6 8.58 21.02 -25.76
CA ASP A 6 8.07 21.35 -27.09
C ASP A 6 6.54 21.23 -27.08
N SER A 7 5.90 22.37 -27.31
CA SER A 7 4.52 22.53 -27.71
C SER A 7 4.43 22.39 -29.23
N THR A 8 3.50 21.59 -29.74
CA THR A 8 3.04 21.68 -31.12
C THR A 8 1.52 21.60 -31.15
N GLU A 9 0.94 22.69 -31.65
CA GLU A 9 -0.44 22.83 -32.09
C GLU A 9 -0.70 21.96 -33.32
N GLY A 10 -1.96 21.56 -33.50
CA GLY A 10 -2.42 20.78 -34.65
C GLY A 10 -3.93 20.66 -34.64
N ASP A 11 -4.57 21.73 -35.13
CA ASP A 11 -5.99 21.90 -35.43
C ASP A 11 -6.50 20.88 -36.48
N GLN A 12 -7.76 20.44 -36.37
CA GLN A 12 -8.71 20.22 -37.49
C GLN A 12 -10.04 19.55 -37.04
N SER A 13 -11.06 20.39 -36.96
CA SER A 13 -12.47 20.28 -37.38
C SER A 13 -13.07 18.95 -37.91
N ALA A 14 -14.26 18.62 -37.39
CA ALA A 14 -15.54 18.32 -38.10
C ALA A 14 -16.56 17.70 -37.10
N SER A 15 -17.55 18.45 -36.61
CA SER A 15 -18.91 18.61 -37.17
C SER A 15 -19.75 17.33 -37.21
N THR A 16 -20.70 17.18 -36.29
CA THR A 16 -22.06 16.69 -36.60
C THR A 16 -23.06 17.27 -35.61
N CYS A 17 -24.16 17.74 -36.17
CA CYS A 17 -25.25 18.50 -35.60
C CYS A 17 -26.21 17.62 -34.78
N ASN A 18 -26.91 18.20 -33.80
CA ASN A 18 -28.38 18.11 -33.79
C ASN A 18 -29.03 19.17 -32.90
N ALA A 19 -30.07 19.77 -33.48
CA ALA A 19 -30.90 20.82 -32.94
C ALA A 19 -32.10 20.25 -32.18
N ALA A 20 -32.60 21.02 -31.22
CA ALA A 20 -34.04 21.13 -30.94
C ALA A 20 -34.27 22.42 -30.15
N ALA A 21 -34.97 23.36 -30.78
CA ALA A 21 -35.53 24.56 -30.19
C ALA A 21 -36.87 24.24 -29.51
N GLU A 22 -37.31 25.08 -28.57
CA GLU A 22 -38.56 25.84 -28.71
C GLU A 22 -38.78 26.86 -27.58
N HIS A 23 -39.34 28.00 -27.99
CA HIS A 23 -39.69 29.23 -27.27
C HIS A 23 -41.14 29.18 -26.75
N TYR A 24 -41.46 29.87 -25.63
CA TYR A 24 -42.60 30.82 -25.49
C TYR A 24 -42.60 31.50 -24.09
N ALA A 25 -42.41 32.82 -23.99
CA ALA A 25 -43.37 33.91 -23.70
C ALA A 25 -43.78 34.05 -22.21
N ASP A 26 -43.43 35.13 -21.51
CA ASP A 26 -44.05 36.48 -21.43
C ASP A 26 -45.20 36.55 -20.42
N ASP A 27 -45.07 37.40 -19.39
CA ASP A 27 -45.98 38.51 -19.08
C ASP A 27 -45.69 39.13 -17.68
N ARG A 28 -45.91 40.42 -17.60
CA ARG A 28 -45.63 41.39 -16.52
C ARG A 28 -46.61 41.24 -15.36
N THR A 29 -46.23 41.74 -14.18
CA THR A 29 -47.03 42.75 -13.46
C THR A 29 -46.23 43.44 -12.34
N VAL A 30 -46.40 44.75 -12.35
CA VAL A 30 -46.05 45.80 -11.40
C VAL A 30 -46.61 45.59 -9.99
N ASP A 31 -45.86 46.01 -8.95
CA ASP A 31 -46.42 46.88 -7.92
C ASP A 31 -45.32 47.73 -7.24
N ALA A 32 -45.67 48.98 -6.98
CA ALA A 32 -44.83 50.02 -6.43
C ALA A 32 -45.34 50.40 -5.04
N THR A 33 -44.45 50.64 -4.08
CA THR A 33 -44.78 51.52 -2.96
C THR A 33 -43.52 52.24 -2.47
N GLN A 34 -43.49 53.55 -2.72
CA GLN A 34 -42.58 54.52 -2.11
C GLN A 34 -42.96 54.75 -0.64
N VAL A 35 -41.96 54.95 0.23
CA VAL A 35 -42.06 55.94 1.33
C VAL A 35 -40.70 56.63 1.49
N THR A 36 -40.80 57.95 1.62
CA THR A 36 -39.81 59.03 1.62
C THR A 36 -38.95 59.10 2.89
N ASN A 37 -37.80 59.80 2.82
CA ASN A 37 -37.57 61.02 3.61
C ASN A 37 -36.23 61.69 3.25
N GLU A 38 -36.33 63.00 3.03
CA GLU A 38 -35.26 63.98 2.83
C GLU A 38 -34.61 64.41 4.17
N ASN A 39 -33.39 64.94 4.07
CA ASN A 39 -32.68 65.92 4.93
C ASN A 39 -31.18 65.57 4.92
N ASP A 40 -30.19 66.47 4.86
CA ASP A 40 -30.02 67.88 4.51
C ASP A 40 -28.48 68.12 4.63
N ALA A 41 -27.96 69.18 3.98
CA ALA A 41 -26.70 69.91 4.30
C ALA A 41 -25.33 69.16 4.19
N SER A 42 -24.47 69.43 3.19
CA SER A 42 -23.41 70.47 3.15
C SER A 42 -22.32 70.28 4.24
N ASP A 43 -21.01 70.32 4.03
CA ASP A 43 -20.13 70.95 3.03
C ASP A 43 -18.70 70.41 3.27
N HIS A 44 -17.75 70.84 2.46
CA HIS A 44 -16.29 70.69 2.55
C HIS A 44 -15.67 69.46 1.89
N ALA A 45 -15.43 69.65 0.59
CA ALA A 45 -14.18 69.29 -0.04
C ALA A 45 -12.98 69.69 0.85
N ASP A 46 -12.13 68.70 1.15
CA ASP A 46 -10.71 68.95 1.34
C ASP A 46 -9.95 67.84 0.62
N SER A 47 -9.30 68.22 -0.48
CA SER A 47 -8.45 67.36 -1.27
C SER A 47 -7.03 67.51 -0.76
N ASP A 48 -6.54 66.50 -0.02
CA ASP A 48 -5.12 66.44 0.34
C ASP A 48 -4.47 65.14 -0.17
N HIS A 49 -3.81 65.29 -1.32
CA HIS A 49 -2.73 64.51 -1.91
C HIS A 49 -2.43 63.09 -1.41
N ALA A 50 -3.19 62.09 -1.89
CA ALA A 50 -2.68 60.73 -1.98
C ALA A 50 -1.69 60.62 -3.16
N SER A 51 -0.40 60.43 -2.87
CA SER A 51 0.61 60.19 -3.89
C SER A 51 0.24 58.95 -4.73
N LYS A 52 0.52 59.00 -6.04
CA LYS A 52 0.29 57.90 -7.01
C LYS A 52 1.05 56.58 -6.69
N ALA A 53 1.66 56.48 -5.51
CA ALA A 53 2.44 55.34 -5.03
C ALA A 53 1.89 54.68 -3.75
N PHE A 54 0.76 55.13 -3.20
CA PHE A 54 0.18 54.49 -2.01
C PHE A 54 -0.72 53.31 -2.40
N THR A 55 -0.22 52.09 -2.26
CA THR A 55 -1.05 50.87 -2.27
C THR A 55 -1.41 50.51 -0.83
N PRO A 56 -2.71 50.38 -0.48
CA PRO A 56 -3.11 49.98 0.86
C PRO A 56 -2.54 48.61 1.20
N LYS A 57 -2.01 48.47 2.41
CA LYS A 57 -1.36 47.24 2.89
C LYS A 57 -2.34 46.08 2.69
N LYS A 58 -1.92 45.07 1.91
CA LYS A 58 -2.71 43.86 1.60
C LYS A 58 -3.36 43.38 2.90
N GLY A 59 -4.69 43.19 2.86
CA GLY A 59 -5.50 42.85 4.03
C GLY A 59 -5.00 41.62 4.79
N ARG A 60 -5.66 41.32 5.92
CA ARG A 60 -5.27 40.21 6.81
C ARG A 60 -4.91 38.95 6.00
N PRO A 61 -3.83 38.23 6.36
CA PRO A 61 -3.44 37.02 5.66
C PRO A 61 -4.64 36.10 5.51
N THR A 62 -4.96 35.70 4.27
CA THR A 62 -6.01 34.71 4.03
C THR A 62 -5.70 33.48 4.88
N PRO A 63 -6.63 33.07 5.76
CA PRO A 63 -6.38 31.98 6.70
C PRO A 63 -6.00 30.71 5.93
N LYS A 64 -5.02 29.97 6.45
CA LYS A 64 -4.60 28.71 5.84
C LYS A 64 -5.80 27.76 5.79
N ARG A 65 -5.91 27.00 4.69
CA ARG A 65 -7.01 26.05 4.44
C ARG A 65 -7.39 25.17 5.66
N ASN A 66 -6.39 24.70 6.41
CA ASN A 66 -6.59 23.87 7.59
C ASN A 66 -7.26 24.62 8.76
N GLU A 67 -7.00 25.92 8.92
CA GLU A 67 -7.63 26.77 9.93
C GLU A 67 -9.11 27.03 9.59
N VAL A 68 -9.38 27.27 8.31
CA VAL A 68 -10.73 27.44 7.75
C VAL A 68 -11.54 26.16 7.93
N GLU A 69 -10.99 25.00 7.56
CA GLU A 69 -11.66 23.70 7.73
C GLU A 69 -11.91 23.33 9.21
N ARG A 70 -11.11 23.87 10.15
CA ARG A 70 -11.28 23.70 11.60
C ARG A 70 -12.36 24.65 12.15
N GLN A 71 -12.39 25.91 11.69
CA GLN A 71 -13.45 26.87 12.03
C GLN A 71 -14.81 26.44 11.52
N HIS A 72 -14.89 25.87 10.31
CA HIS A 72 -16.11 25.28 9.77
C HIS A 72 -16.49 23.92 10.41
N GLY A 73 -15.73 23.43 11.38
CA GLY A 73 -16.05 22.20 12.12
C GLY A 73 -15.91 20.90 11.32
N VAL A 74 -15.39 20.96 10.09
CA VAL A 74 -15.15 19.80 9.21
C VAL A 74 -14.05 18.91 9.79
N ARG A 75 -13.05 19.52 10.43
CA ARG A 75 -11.98 18.80 11.15
C ARG A 75 -12.13 18.97 12.65
N ARG A 76 -12.42 17.85 13.34
CA ARG A 76 -12.65 17.79 14.80
C ARG A 76 -11.37 17.61 15.63
N THR A 77 -10.30 17.12 15.00
CA THR A 77 -9.02 16.85 15.66
C THR A 77 -7.93 17.73 15.07
N ALA A 78 -7.01 18.18 15.92
CA ALA A 78 -5.80 18.85 15.47
C ALA A 78 -4.98 17.86 14.63
N TYR A 79 -4.98 18.03 13.31
CA TYR A 79 -4.05 17.33 12.44
C TYR A 79 -2.66 17.89 12.71
N ASP A 80 -1.92 17.22 13.59
CA ASP A 80 -0.50 17.52 13.79
C ASP A 80 0.20 17.14 12.49
N ALA A 81 0.75 18.13 11.79
CA ALA A 81 1.44 17.87 10.53
C ALA A 81 2.60 16.88 10.78
N PRO A 82 2.96 16.03 9.80
CA PRO A 82 4.14 15.19 9.93
C PRO A 82 5.32 16.07 10.32
N THR A 83 5.87 15.85 11.52
CA THR A 83 6.91 16.72 12.08
C THR A 83 8.05 16.82 11.08
N THR A 84 8.41 18.04 10.69
CA THR A 84 9.60 18.22 9.87
C THR A 84 10.82 17.70 10.63
N PRO A 85 11.89 17.22 9.96
CA PRO A 85 13.08 16.70 10.65
C PRO A 85 13.68 17.70 11.65
N GLY A 86 13.54 19.01 11.39
CA GLY A 86 13.95 20.09 12.29
C GLY A 86 13.10 20.19 13.55
N GLU A 87 11.78 20.13 13.43
CA GLU A 87 10.85 20.14 14.57
C GLU A 87 10.97 18.89 15.44
N ALA A 88 11.15 17.71 14.84
CA ALA A 88 11.38 16.46 15.56
C ALA A 88 12.67 16.51 16.40
N ARG A 89 13.73 17.16 15.89
CA ARG A 89 14.98 17.38 16.65
C ARG A 89 14.79 18.37 17.79
N LYS A 90 14.07 19.48 17.57
CA LYS A 90 13.74 20.47 18.61
C LYS A 90 12.94 19.81 19.74
N ARG A 91 11.87 19.10 19.41
CA ARG A 91 11.03 18.34 20.36
C ARG A 91 11.84 17.32 21.16
N ARG A 92 12.77 16.59 20.52
CA ARG A 92 13.67 15.65 21.22
C ARG A 92 14.64 16.37 22.17
N LYS A 93 15.15 17.55 21.78
CA LYS A 93 16.05 18.36 22.62
C LYS A 93 15.29 18.91 23.84
N GLU A 94 14.08 19.40 23.64
CA GLU A 94 13.17 19.87 24.70
C GLU A 94 12.81 18.74 25.67
N LEU A 95 12.41 17.56 25.17
CA LEU A 95 12.16 16.36 25.99
C LEU A 95 13.39 15.95 26.82
N LYS A 96 14.59 16.00 26.23
CA LYS A 96 15.84 15.69 26.93
C LYS A 96 16.21 16.77 27.96
N ALA A 97 15.84 18.02 27.74
CA ALA A 97 16.06 19.12 28.68
C ALA A 97 15.05 19.10 29.85
N SER A 98 13.83 18.60 29.62
CA SER A 98 12.76 18.53 30.62
C SER A 98 12.91 17.42 31.67
N MET A 99 13.82 16.46 31.47
CA MET A 99 13.97 15.29 32.33
C MET A 99 15.43 15.06 32.72
N SER A 100 15.66 14.39 33.85
CA SER A 100 17.01 13.94 34.20
C SER A 100 17.52 12.89 33.21
N LYS A 101 18.85 12.75 33.10
CA LYS A 101 19.48 11.78 32.18
C LYS A 101 19.06 10.33 32.49
N ALA A 102 18.82 10.00 33.77
CA ALA A 102 18.38 8.69 34.21
C ALA A 102 16.92 8.42 33.81
N GLU A 103 16.01 9.36 34.06
CA GLU A 103 14.60 9.26 33.69
C GLU A 103 14.41 9.19 32.18
N TYR A 104 15.14 10.02 31.41
CA TYR A 104 15.12 9.97 29.95
C TYR A 104 15.58 8.62 29.41
N LYS A 105 16.60 8.00 30.03
CA LYS A 105 17.07 6.65 29.66
C LYS A 105 16.03 5.59 30.01
N ALA A 106 15.39 5.68 31.18
CA ALA A 106 14.34 4.76 31.60
C ALA A 106 13.09 4.86 30.71
N MET A 107 12.65 6.07 30.38
CA MET A 107 11.53 6.32 29.45
C MET A 107 11.83 5.73 28.06
N LYS A 108 13.01 5.99 27.50
CA LYS A 108 13.42 5.42 26.21
C LYS A 108 13.51 3.89 26.24
N GLN A 109 13.93 3.31 27.37
CA GLN A 109 13.97 1.86 27.53
C GLN A 109 12.55 1.29 27.57
N ARG A 110 11.64 1.89 28.35
CA ARG A 110 10.22 1.50 28.39
C ARG A 110 9.57 1.59 27.00
N GLU A 111 9.80 2.69 26.27
CA GLU A 111 9.29 2.88 24.91
C GLU A 111 9.82 1.80 23.95
N ARG A 112 11.10 1.42 24.06
CA ARG A 112 11.69 0.33 23.28
C ARG A 112 11.06 -1.01 23.62
N ASP A 113 10.87 -1.28 24.91
CA ASP A 113 10.32 -2.54 25.38
C ASP A 113 8.83 -2.65 25.00
N GLU A 114 8.07 -1.56 25.06
CA GLU A 114 6.68 -1.46 24.57
C GLU A 114 6.60 -1.74 23.07
N LYS A 115 7.42 -1.04 22.27
CA LYS A 115 7.50 -1.28 20.82
C LYS A 115 7.94 -2.70 20.50
N ALA A 116 8.85 -3.27 21.27
CA ALA A 116 9.26 -4.66 21.10
C ALA A 116 8.11 -5.63 21.41
N ARG A 117 7.34 -5.38 22.48
CA ARG A 117 6.14 -6.17 22.82
C ARG A 117 5.06 -6.08 21.74
N GLU A 118 4.80 -4.88 21.22
CA GLU A 118 3.84 -4.68 20.13
C GLU A 118 4.27 -5.43 18.86
N ARG A 119 5.55 -5.32 18.48
CA ARG A 119 6.10 -6.06 17.32
C ARG A 119 5.98 -7.56 17.49
N ARG A 120 6.25 -8.08 18.71
CA ARG A 120 6.08 -9.51 19.02
C ARG A 120 4.63 -9.93 18.86
N LYS A 121 3.68 -9.19 19.44
CA LYS A 121 2.24 -9.45 19.29
C LYS A 121 1.80 -9.46 17.82
N VAL A 122 2.23 -8.47 17.04
CA VAL A 122 1.90 -8.40 15.60
C VAL A 122 2.49 -9.61 14.86
N ASN A 123 3.74 -9.97 15.12
CA ASN A 123 4.38 -11.13 14.51
C ASN A 123 3.70 -12.45 14.92
N GLU A 124 3.33 -12.60 16.19
CA GLU A 124 2.59 -13.75 16.71
C GLU A 124 1.23 -13.89 16.02
N ARG A 125 0.47 -12.80 15.88
CA ARG A 125 -0.82 -12.81 15.16
C ARG A 125 -0.68 -13.07 13.67
N MET A 126 0.36 -12.52 13.05
CA MET A 126 0.71 -12.80 11.65
C MET A 126 1.07 -14.28 11.47
N MET A 127 1.85 -14.86 12.38
CA MET A 127 2.23 -16.27 12.38
C MET A 127 1.05 -17.19 12.66
N ALA A 128 0.13 -16.80 13.55
CA ALA A 128 -1.14 -17.48 13.78
C ALA A 128 -2.07 -17.46 12.55
N GLY A 129 -1.80 -16.61 11.56
CA GLY A 129 -2.58 -16.54 10.33
C GLY A 129 -3.90 -15.76 10.47
N GLU A 130 -3.97 -14.84 11.44
CA GLU A 130 -5.09 -13.92 11.61
C GLU A 130 -5.21 -12.97 10.41
N GLU A 131 -6.36 -12.95 9.75
CA GLU A 131 -6.54 -12.27 8.46
C GLU A 131 -6.25 -10.76 8.49
N ALA A 132 -6.51 -10.12 9.62
CA ALA A 132 -6.26 -8.70 9.84
C ALA A 132 -4.76 -8.33 9.83
N TYR A 133 -3.89 -9.26 10.23
CA TYR A 133 -2.44 -9.05 10.37
C TYR A 133 -1.63 -9.66 9.21
N LEU A 134 -2.29 -10.32 8.26
CA LEU A 134 -1.66 -10.85 7.07
C LEU A 134 -1.29 -9.73 6.08
N MET A 135 -0.33 -10.01 5.20
CA MET A 135 -0.06 -9.17 4.04
C MET A 135 -1.18 -9.36 3.00
N ASP A 136 -1.48 -8.34 2.19
CA ASP A 136 -2.54 -8.41 1.18
C ASP A 136 -2.35 -9.55 0.17
N ARG A 137 -1.09 -9.97 -0.04
CA ARG A 137 -0.76 -11.15 -0.84
C ARG A 137 -1.33 -12.44 -0.25
N ASP A 138 -1.43 -12.58 1.07
CA ASP A 138 -1.78 -13.82 1.77
C ASP A 138 -3.21 -13.80 2.35
N LYS A 139 -3.94 -12.69 2.19
CA LYS A 139 -5.37 -12.54 2.56
C LYS A 139 -6.31 -13.22 1.57
N GLY A 140 -7.48 -13.65 2.03
CA GLY A 140 -8.52 -14.29 1.22
C GLY A 140 -8.79 -15.75 1.61
N ARG A 141 -10.04 -16.17 1.43
CA ARG A 141 -10.53 -17.53 1.76
C ARG A 141 -9.87 -18.58 0.85
N GLU A 142 -9.72 -18.26 -0.42
CA GLU A 142 -9.12 -19.11 -1.44
C GLU A 142 -7.64 -19.34 -1.13
N LYS A 143 -6.89 -18.26 -0.83
CA LYS A 143 -5.47 -18.37 -0.47
C LYS A 143 -5.27 -19.05 0.88
N ARG A 144 -6.19 -18.90 1.83
CA ARG A 144 -6.19 -19.71 3.07
C ARG A 144 -6.29 -21.20 2.76
N PHE A 145 -7.24 -21.60 1.92
CA PHE A 145 -7.35 -22.98 1.48
C PHE A 145 -6.08 -23.47 0.76
N VAL A 146 -5.51 -22.68 -0.14
CA VAL A 146 -4.24 -23.03 -0.80
C VAL A 146 -3.11 -23.25 0.21
N ARG A 147 -2.98 -22.37 1.22
CA ARG A 147 -1.97 -22.52 2.28
C ARG A 147 -2.16 -23.84 3.04
N ASP A 148 -3.37 -24.10 3.50
CA ASP A 148 -3.70 -25.28 4.29
C ASP A 148 -3.52 -26.57 3.48
N TRP A 149 -3.96 -26.56 2.22
CA TRP A 149 -3.79 -27.69 1.30
C TRP A 149 -2.31 -27.96 1.02
N VAL A 150 -1.52 -26.91 0.74
CA VAL A 150 -0.08 -27.05 0.51
C VAL A 150 0.61 -27.58 1.77
N ASP A 151 0.26 -27.05 2.93
CA ASP A 151 0.85 -27.45 4.20
C ASP A 151 0.42 -28.87 4.64
N ALA A 152 -0.70 -29.40 4.15
CA ALA A 152 -1.10 -30.78 4.43
C ALA A 152 -0.30 -31.85 3.64
N HIS A 153 0.37 -31.47 2.55
CA HIS A 153 1.04 -32.41 1.65
C HIS A 153 2.57 -32.44 1.84
N ARG A 154 3.19 -33.57 1.47
CA ARG A 154 4.65 -33.70 1.34
C ARG A 154 5.06 -33.37 -0.09
N TYR A 155 6.16 -32.61 -0.22
CA TYR A 155 6.75 -32.28 -1.52
C TYR A 155 8.19 -32.77 -1.59
N LEU A 156 8.59 -33.23 -2.78
CA LEU A 156 9.97 -33.60 -3.05
C LEU A 156 10.89 -32.37 -3.02
N MET A 157 10.33 -31.18 -3.25
CA MET A 157 11.02 -29.89 -3.14
C MET A 157 11.75 -29.70 -1.81
N ASN A 158 11.16 -30.17 -0.70
CA ASN A 158 11.79 -30.06 0.62
C ASN A 158 13.03 -30.97 0.75
N LEU A 159 13.11 -32.02 -0.07
CA LEU A 159 14.26 -32.92 -0.16
C LEU A 159 15.32 -32.40 -1.14
N PHE A 160 15.09 -31.28 -1.85
CA PHE A 160 16.06 -30.75 -2.81
C PHE A 160 17.42 -30.47 -2.17
N LEU A 161 17.46 -29.74 -1.05
CA LEU A 161 18.70 -29.36 -0.39
C LEU A 161 19.53 -30.58 0.07
N PRO A 162 18.98 -31.59 0.78
CA PRO A 162 19.75 -32.79 1.11
C PRO A 162 20.11 -33.64 -0.11
N MET A 163 19.24 -33.71 -1.13
CA MET A 163 19.52 -34.44 -2.37
C MET A 163 20.67 -33.80 -3.16
N THR A 164 20.67 -32.48 -3.31
CA THR A 164 21.75 -31.76 -4.01
C THR A 164 23.05 -31.84 -3.24
N LEU A 165 23.01 -31.75 -1.91
CA LEU A 165 24.18 -31.96 -1.07
C LEU A 165 24.76 -33.37 -1.28
N ALA A 166 23.92 -34.40 -1.30
CA ALA A 166 24.37 -35.77 -1.57
C ALA A 166 25.04 -35.90 -2.95
N VAL A 167 24.47 -35.28 -3.99
CA VAL A 167 25.07 -35.28 -5.32
C VAL A 167 26.40 -34.51 -5.37
N ILE A 168 26.49 -33.36 -4.69
CA ILE A 168 27.73 -32.59 -4.58
C ILE A 168 28.82 -33.43 -3.89
N VAL A 169 28.47 -34.12 -2.80
CA VAL A 169 29.39 -35.03 -2.11
C VAL A 169 29.89 -36.12 -3.07
N VAL A 170 28.98 -36.79 -3.78
CA VAL A 170 29.34 -37.79 -4.81
C VAL A 170 30.23 -37.19 -5.89
N MET A 171 29.99 -35.96 -6.32
CA MET A 171 30.79 -35.28 -7.34
C MET A 171 32.20 -34.94 -6.85
N ILE A 172 32.35 -34.51 -5.59
CA ILE A 172 33.65 -34.22 -4.97
C ILE A 172 34.48 -35.51 -4.85
N PHE A 173 33.88 -36.60 -4.35
CA PHE A 173 34.56 -37.89 -4.24
C PHE A 173 34.74 -38.61 -5.57
N GLY A 174 33.90 -38.30 -6.55
CA GLY A 174 33.90 -38.88 -7.89
C GLY A 174 34.81 -38.19 -8.90
N MET A 175 35.55 -37.15 -8.48
CA MET A 175 36.38 -36.32 -9.37
C MET A 175 37.48 -37.10 -10.09
N SER A 176 37.88 -38.26 -9.57
CA SER A 176 38.86 -39.15 -10.20
C SER A 176 38.31 -39.96 -11.38
N ASN A 177 36.99 -40.01 -11.58
CA ASN A 177 36.35 -40.79 -12.65
C ASN A 177 35.43 -39.91 -13.52
N PRO A 178 35.83 -39.58 -14.77
CA PRO A 178 35.02 -38.77 -15.68
C PRO A 178 33.60 -39.32 -15.94
N ASN A 179 33.42 -40.64 -15.90
CA ASN A 179 32.10 -41.26 -16.09
C ASN A 179 31.15 -40.94 -14.93
N LEU A 180 31.68 -40.83 -13.71
CA LEU A 180 30.88 -40.55 -12.52
C LEU A 180 30.39 -39.10 -12.51
N ALA A 181 31.20 -38.16 -12.99
CA ALA A 181 30.81 -36.76 -13.17
C ALA A 181 29.68 -36.59 -14.21
N ASN A 182 29.76 -37.31 -15.34
CA ASN A 182 28.71 -37.31 -16.35
C ASN A 182 27.40 -37.89 -15.82
N LEU A 183 27.46 -39.01 -15.10
CA LEU A 183 26.30 -39.61 -14.47
C LEU A 183 25.67 -38.67 -13.43
N ALA A 184 26.47 -38.04 -12.58
CA ALA A 184 26.00 -37.07 -11.60
C ALA A 184 25.27 -35.89 -12.26
N SER A 185 25.80 -35.37 -13.36
CA SER A 185 25.18 -34.29 -14.14
C SER A 185 23.81 -34.70 -14.68
N LEU A 186 23.69 -35.92 -15.22
CA LEU A 186 22.43 -36.47 -15.71
C LEU A 186 21.41 -36.69 -14.57
N VAL A 187 21.87 -37.11 -13.40
CA VAL A 187 21.04 -37.25 -12.19
C VAL A 187 20.51 -35.89 -11.72
N VAL A 188 21.34 -34.84 -11.68
CA VAL A 188 20.87 -33.48 -11.33
C VAL A 188 19.82 -33.00 -12.32
N MET A 189 20.03 -33.23 -13.62
CA MET A 189 19.06 -32.90 -14.66
C MET A 189 17.73 -33.66 -14.44
N ALA A 190 17.78 -34.94 -14.13
CA ALA A 190 16.59 -35.75 -13.85
C ALA A 190 15.84 -35.25 -12.60
N ILE A 191 16.55 -34.93 -11.51
CA ILE A 191 15.97 -34.34 -10.28
C ILE A 191 15.27 -33.02 -10.62
N PHE A 192 15.91 -32.17 -11.41
CA PHE A 192 15.34 -30.90 -11.83
C PHE A 192 14.06 -31.07 -12.65
N LEU A 193 14.04 -32.01 -13.60
CA LEU A 193 12.85 -32.32 -14.39
C LEU A 193 11.69 -32.83 -13.52
N ILE A 194 11.96 -33.74 -12.58
CA ILE A 194 10.96 -34.23 -11.62
C ILE A 194 10.36 -33.06 -10.84
N MET A 195 11.18 -32.10 -10.41
CA MET A 195 10.71 -30.92 -9.70
C MET A 195 9.82 -30.02 -10.57
N VAL A 196 10.20 -29.75 -11.81
CA VAL A 196 9.36 -28.98 -12.72
C VAL A 196 8.00 -29.65 -12.91
N VAL A 197 7.98 -30.97 -13.12
CA VAL A 197 6.74 -31.74 -13.25
C VAL A 197 5.89 -31.67 -11.98
N GLU A 198 6.50 -31.85 -10.80
CA GLU A 198 5.80 -31.77 -9.52
C GLU A 198 5.18 -30.38 -9.29
N GLY A 199 5.91 -29.31 -9.62
CA GLY A 199 5.39 -27.93 -9.52
C GLY A 199 4.19 -27.67 -10.44
N ILE A 200 4.22 -28.21 -11.66
CA ILE A 200 3.12 -28.10 -12.62
C ILE A 200 1.89 -28.92 -12.15
N VAL A 201 2.10 -30.15 -11.69
CA VAL A 201 1.03 -31.02 -11.17
C VAL A 201 0.39 -30.39 -9.94
N LEU A 202 1.20 -29.83 -9.04
CA LEU A 202 0.75 -29.08 -7.86
C LEU A 202 -0.17 -27.93 -8.24
N GLY A 203 0.26 -27.07 -9.16
CA GLY A 203 -0.52 -25.94 -9.62
C GLY A 203 -1.84 -26.37 -10.27
N ARG A 204 -1.84 -27.43 -11.08
CA ARG A 204 -3.07 -27.97 -11.69
C ARG A 204 -4.04 -28.53 -10.65
N ARG A 205 -3.53 -29.30 -9.68
CA ARG A 205 -4.34 -29.93 -8.64
C ARG A 205 -5.00 -28.89 -7.75
N ILE A 206 -4.25 -27.90 -7.28
CA ILE A 206 -4.79 -26.83 -6.43
C ILE A 206 -5.83 -26.00 -7.17
N ASN A 207 -5.59 -25.65 -8.43
CA ASN A 207 -6.57 -24.92 -9.22
C ASN A 207 -7.88 -25.69 -9.37
N ARG A 208 -7.82 -27.02 -9.54
CA ARG A 208 -9.02 -27.86 -9.60
C ARG A 208 -9.78 -27.81 -8.28
N GLU A 209 -9.10 -28.09 -7.16
CA GLU A 209 -9.71 -28.11 -5.82
C GLU A 209 -10.28 -26.75 -5.39
N VAL A 210 -9.60 -25.65 -5.74
CA VAL A 210 -10.09 -24.29 -5.47
C VAL A 210 -11.35 -24.01 -6.28
N ASN A 211 -11.39 -24.36 -7.57
CA ASN A 211 -12.56 -24.10 -8.41
C ASN A 211 -13.77 -24.96 -7.99
N GLU A 212 -13.54 -26.17 -7.48
CA GLU A 212 -14.60 -27.03 -6.95
C GLU A 212 -15.22 -26.47 -5.66
N ARG A 213 -14.42 -25.83 -4.79
CA ARG A 213 -14.87 -25.30 -3.48
C ARG A 213 -15.28 -23.83 -3.51
N PHE A 214 -14.69 -23.05 -4.40
CA PHE A 214 -14.88 -21.61 -4.55
C PHE A 214 -15.20 -21.29 -6.01
N PRO A 215 -16.44 -21.55 -6.46
CA PRO A 215 -16.84 -21.29 -7.85
C PRO A 215 -16.77 -19.80 -8.22
N ASP A 216 -16.92 -18.91 -7.24
CA ASP A 216 -16.85 -17.45 -7.41
C ASP A 216 -15.43 -16.87 -7.29
N ASN A 217 -14.41 -17.71 -7.36
CA ASN A 217 -13.02 -17.28 -7.21
C ASN A 217 -12.61 -16.28 -8.30
N THR A 218 -12.19 -15.08 -7.87
CA THR A 218 -11.73 -13.99 -8.76
C THR A 218 -10.25 -14.12 -9.17
N TYR A 219 -9.48 -15.01 -8.52
CA TYR A 219 -8.07 -15.19 -8.80
C TYR A 219 -7.82 -16.05 -10.05
N GLY A 220 -6.92 -15.59 -10.91
CA GLY A 220 -6.48 -16.36 -12.07
C GLY A 220 -5.76 -17.66 -11.71
N LYS A 221 -5.96 -18.70 -12.52
CA LYS A 221 -5.36 -20.05 -12.34
C LYS A 221 -3.84 -20.01 -12.19
N PHE A 222 -3.16 -19.15 -12.95
CA PHE A 222 -1.70 -18.98 -12.84
C PHE A 222 -1.29 -18.34 -11.51
N GLY A 223 -2.06 -17.38 -10.99
CA GLY A 223 -1.75 -16.70 -9.74
C GLY A 223 -1.82 -17.63 -8.53
N LEU A 224 -2.88 -18.44 -8.44
CA LEU A 224 -3.03 -19.42 -7.35
C LEU A 224 -2.01 -20.56 -7.47
N GLY A 225 -1.77 -21.06 -8.68
CA GLY A 225 -0.76 -22.10 -8.91
C GLY A 225 0.65 -21.63 -8.56
N PHE A 226 1.02 -20.41 -8.97
CA PHE A 226 2.33 -19.83 -8.64
C PHE A 226 2.47 -19.53 -7.15
N TYR A 227 1.41 -19.03 -6.52
CA TYR A 227 1.36 -18.84 -5.07
C TYR A 227 1.58 -20.15 -4.32
N ALA A 228 0.89 -21.22 -4.73
CA ALA A 228 1.09 -22.55 -4.16
C ALA A 228 2.51 -23.08 -4.35
N PHE A 229 3.06 -22.92 -5.55
CA PHE A 229 4.42 -23.35 -5.89
C PHE A 229 5.46 -22.65 -5.01
N THR A 230 5.40 -21.32 -4.89
CA THR A 230 6.33 -20.54 -4.06
C THR A 230 6.24 -20.92 -2.58
N ARG A 231 5.05 -21.29 -2.09
CA ARG A 231 4.88 -21.80 -0.72
C ARG A 231 5.46 -23.21 -0.57
N ALA A 232 5.25 -24.09 -1.54
CA ALA A 232 5.73 -25.47 -1.51
C ALA A 232 7.26 -25.57 -1.53
N THR A 233 7.95 -24.67 -2.22
CA THR A 233 9.42 -24.64 -2.28
C THR A 233 10.09 -24.14 -1.00
N MET A 234 9.37 -23.35 -0.17
CA MET A 234 9.91 -22.91 1.11
C MET A 234 9.94 -24.04 2.15
N ILE A 235 11.02 -24.09 2.93
CA ILE A 235 11.14 -25.02 4.08
C ILE A 235 9.99 -24.75 5.04
N ARG A 236 9.28 -25.81 5.43
CA ARG A 236 8.06 -25.75 6.27
C ARG A 236 8.19 -24.87 7.52
N ARG A 237 9.34 -24.94 8.22
CA ARG A 237 9.61 -24.16 9.44
C ARG A 237 9.88 -22.67 9.19
N LEU A 238 10.23 -22.29 7.96
CA LEU A 238 10.54 -20.91 7.58
C LEU A 238 9.37 -20.22 6.86
N ARG A 239 8.23 -20.91 6.70
CA ARG A 239 7.05 -20.35 6.04
C ARG A 239 6.40 -19.30 6.94
N THR A 240 6.17 -18.13 6.37
CA THR A 240 5.35 -17.06 6.94
C THR A 240 4.14 -16.88 6.03
N PRO A 241 2.89 -16.95 6.53
CA PRO A 241 2.44 -17.35 7.87
C PRO A 241 2.75 -18.81 8.21
N ALA A 242 2.78 -19.13 9.50
CA ALA A 242 3.10 -20.48 9.96
C ALA A 242 2.09 -21.51 9.42
N PRO A 243 2.53 -22.74 9.13
CA PRO A 243 1.63 -23.83 8.74
C PRO A 243 0.58 -24.12 9.81
N GLN A 244 -0.70 -24.08 9.44
CA GLN A 244 -1.82 -24.33 10.36
C GLN A 244 -2.22 -25.82 10.42
N LYS A 245 -1.90 -26.58 9.37
CA LYS A 245 -2.22 -28.01 9.22
C LYS A 245 -0.97 -28.85 9.24
N ASN A 246 -1.02 -29.99 9.92
CA ASN A 246 0.03 -31.01 9.90
C ASN A 246 0.00 -31.80 8.59
N VAL A 247 1.11 -32.47 8.30
CA VAL A 247 1.22 -33.33 7.11
C VAL A 247 0.25 -34.50 7.27
N GLY A 248 -0.65 -34.68 6.30
CA GLY A 248 -1.68 -35.72 6.30
C GLY A 248 -3.03 -35.27 6.87
N ASP A 249 -3.14 -34.04 7.37
CA ASP A 249 -4.43 -33.50 7.80
C ASP A 249 -5.39 -33.36 6.60
N LYS A 250 -6.67 -33.64 6.83
CA LYS A 250 -7.71 -33.43 5.83
C LYS A 250 -8.02 -31.93 5.72
N VAL A 251 -8.09 -31.44 4.48
CA VAL A 251 -8.37 -30.04 4.11
C VAL A 251 -9.60 -30.00 3.22
#